data_AF-A0A924NPD3-F1
#
_entry.id   AF-A0A924NPD3-F1
#
_cell.length_a   1.000
_cell.length_b   1.000
_cell.length_c   1.000
_cell.angle_alpha   90.00
_cell.angle_beta   90.00
_cell.angle_gamma   90.00
#
_symmetry.space_group_name_H-M   'P 1'
#
loop_
_entity.id
_entity.type
_entity.pdbx_description
1 polymer ?
#
loop_
_entity_poly.entity_id
_entity_poly.type
_entity_poly.pdbx_seq_one_letter_code
_entity_poly.pdbx_strand_id
1 'polypeptide(L)'
;MSAWVLPDHIADVLPSEARHIEELRRALLDAARGYGYELVMPPLLEHLESLLTGTGEALDLQTFKLVDQLSGRMMGLRADT
;
A
#
# COMPACT_ATOMS: atom_id res chain seq x y z
N MET A 1 -8.65 -26.16 -14.93
CA MET A 1 -7.76 -25.04 -14.53
C MET A 1 -8.53 -24.23 -13.51
N SER A 2 -8.10 -24.23 -12.24
CA SER A 2 -8.81 -23.56 -11.14
C SER A 2 -8.67 -22.05 -11.27
N ALA A 3 -9.78 -21.36 -11.52
CA ALA A 3 -9.87 -19.92 -11.76
C ALA A 3 -9.70 -19.04 -10.49
N TRP A 4 -9.03 -19.54 -9.45
CA TRP A 4 -9.00 -18.93 -8.11
C TRP A 4 -7.65 -19.12 -7.43
N VAL A 5 -6.57 -18.76 -8.13
CA VAL A 5 -5.23 -18.76 -7.56
C VAL A 5 -4.79 -17.30 -7.47
N LEU A 6 -4.47 -16.86 -6.26
CA LEU A 6 -3.89 -15.53 -6.03
C LEU A 6 -2.52 -15.46 -6.72
N PRO A 7 -2.07 -14.28 -7.14
CA PRO A 7 -0.71 -14.11 -7.64
C PRO A 7 0.32 -14.62 -6.63
N ASP A 8 1.49 -15.01 -7.13
CA ASP A 8 2.60 -15.41 -6.28
C ASP A 8 2.87 -14.33 -5.21
N HIS A 9 3.10 -14.77 -3.98
CA HIS A 9 3.33 -13.92 -2.81
C HIS A 9 2.13 -13.10 -2.32
N ILE A 10 0.92 -13.36 -2.82
CA ILE A 10 -0.33 -12.81 -2.29
C ILE A 10 -1.09 -13.90 -1.55
N ALA A 11 -1.57 -13.59 -0.34
CA ALA A 11 -2.33 -14.51 0.49
C ALA A 11 -3.51 -13.79 1.15
N ASP A 12 -4.60 -14.53 1.34
CA ASP A 12 -5.69 -14.11 2.21
C ASP A 12 -5.21 -14.11 3.66
N VAL A 13 -5.60 -13.07 4.41
CA VAL A 13 -5.41 -13.02 5.85
C VAL A 13 -6.67 -13.57 6.51
N LEU A 14 -6.55 -14.70 7.22
CA LEU A 14 -7.69 -15.38 7.83
C LEU A 14 -8.11 -14.74 9.16
N PRO A 15 -9.32 -15.02 9.67
CA PRO A 15 -9.90 -14.25 10.78
C PRO A 15 -9.05 -14.11 12.05
N SER A 16 -8.26 -15.13 12.42
CA SER A 16 -7.36 -15.05 13.58
C SER A 16 -6.21 -14.08 13.35
N GLU A 17 -5.61 -14.12 12.17
CA GLU A 17 -4.47 -13.26 11.79
C GLU A 17 -4.95 -11.82 11.57
N ALA A 18 -6.09 -11.66 10.89
CA ALA A 18 -6.70 -10.35 10.64
C ALA A 18 -7.01 -9.63 11.96
N ARG A 19 -7.55 -10.36 12.95
CA ARG A 19 -7.81 -9.83 14.28
C ARG A 19 -6.52 -9.40 14.97
N HIS A 20 -5.49 -10.24 14.93
CA HIS A 20 -4.21 -9.93 15.55
C HIS A 20 -3.57 -8.68 14.94
N ILE A 21 -3.60 -8.55 13.62
CA ILE A 21 -3.08 -7.36 12.90
C ILE A 21 -3.85 -6.10 13.33
N GLU A 22 -5.19 -6.15 13.38
CA GLU A 22 -5.98 -4.97 13.72
C GLU A 22 -5.84 -4.58 15.20
N GLU A 23 -5.68 -5.54 16.12
CA GLU A 23 -5.38 -5.27 17.52
C GLU A 23 -4.04 -4.52 17.69
N LEU A 24 -3.01 -4.94 16.97
CA LEU A 24 -1.71 -4.27 16.95
C LEU A 24 -1.80 -2.88 16.33
N ARG A 25 -2.46 -2.76 15.17
CA ARG A 25 -2.67 -1.47 14.49
C ARG A 25 -3.36 -0.48 15.42
N ARG A 26 -4.42 -0.89 16.11
CA ARG A 26 -5.15 -0.05 17.05
C ARG A 26 -4.24 0.44 18.19
N ALA A 27 -3.45 -0.45 18.79
CA ALA A 27 -2.53 -0.07 19.86
C ALA A 27 -1.52 1.00 19.43
N LEU A 28 -0.96 0.87 18.22
CA LEU A 28 -0.03 1.85 17.65
C LEU A 28 -0.72 3.20 17.38
N LEU A 29 -1.91 3.18 16.80
CA LEU A 29 -2.68 4.40 16.52
C LEU A 29 -3.10 5.12 17.80
N ASP A 30 -3.54 4.39 18.82
CA ASP A 30 -3.91 4.95 20.11
C ASP A 30 -2.70 5.60 20.81
N ALA A 31 -1.53 4.97 20.74
CA ALA A 31 -0.29 5.54 21.25
C ALA A 31 0.09 6.84 20.52
N ALA A 32 0.10 6.85 19.19
CA ALA A 32 0.42 8.04 18.39
C ALA A 32 -0.54 9.21 18.70
N ARG A 33 -1.84 8.92 18.82
CA ARG A 33 -2.85 9.90 19.22
C ARG A 33 -2.59 10.47 20.61
N GLY A 34 -2.09 9.66 21.56
CA GLY A 34 -1.68 10.11 22.89
C GLY A 34 -0.58 11.17 22.87
N TYR A 35 0.22 11.23 21.80
CA TYR A 35 1.23 12.27 21.57
C TYR A 35 0.74 13.44 20.69
N GLY A 36 -0.56 13.49 20.35
CA GLY A 36 -1.15 14.57 19.55
C GLY A 36 -1.03 14.39 18.04
N TYR A 37 -0.64 13.22 17.55
CA TYR A 37 -0.65 12.92 16.11
C TYR A 37 -2.06 12.54 15.64
N GLU A 38 -2.35 12.84 14.37
CA GLU A 38 -3.59 12.46 13.70
C GLU A 38 -3.32 11.43 12.60
N LEU A 39 -4.25 10.49 12.42
CA LEU A 39 -4.17 9.50 11.37
C LEU A 39 -4.50 10.13 10.02
N VAL A 40 -3.59 9.96 9.06
CA VAL A 40 -3.85 10.21 7.63
C VAL A 40 -3.79 8.89 6.86
N MET A 41 -4.63 8.75 5.84
CA MET A 41 -4.66 7.57 4.96
C MET A 41 -4.53 8.05 3.50
N PRO A 42 -3.30 8.26 3.01
CA PRO A 42 -3.07 8.64 1.62
C PRO A 42 -3.44 7.49 0.65
N PRO A 43 -3.67 7.79 -0.63
CA PRO A 43 -3.91 6.76 -1.63
C PRO A 43 -2.68 5.87 -1.82
N LEU A 44 -2.90 4.57 -2.06
CA LEU A 44 -1.83 3.62 -2.40
C LEU A 44 -1.34 3.75 -3.85
N LEU A 45 -2.11 4.46 -4.68
CA LEU A 45 -1.81 4.69 -6.09
C LEU A 45 -1.49 6.16 -6.31
N GLU A 46 -0.37 6.42 -6.98
CA GLU A 46 0.08 7.76 -7.35
C GLU A 46 0.57 7.78 -8.80
N HIS A 47 0.57 8.95 -9.44
CA HIS A 47 1.20 9.09 -10.76
C HIS A 47 2.70 8.81 -10.65
N LEU A 48 3.28 8.07 -11.60
CA LEU A 48 4.70 7.72 -11.54
C LEU A 48 5.63 8.94 -11.48
N GLU A 49 5.25 10.02 -12.16
CA GLU A 49 5.96 11.30 -12.13
C GLU A 49 6.01 11.96 -10.74
N SER A 50 5.08 11.61 -9.85
CA SER A 50 5.08 12.06 -8.45
C SER A 50 5.77 11.04 -7.56
N LEU A 51 5.45 9.77 -7.73
CA LEU A 51 5.93 8.65 -6.92
C LEU A 51 7.45 8.46 -6.99
N LEU A 52 8.04 8.63 -8.17
CA LEU A 52 9.45 8.35 -8.43
C LEU A 52 10.32 9.61 -8.37
N THR A 53 9.91 10.61 -7.59
CA THR A 53 10.70 11.83 -7.40
C THR A 53 11.63 11.71 -6.19
N GLY A 54 12.79 12.35 -6.25
CA GLY A 54 13.75 12.38 -5.14
C GLY A 54 14.23 10.98 -4.73
N THR A 55 13.98 10.60 -3.48
CA THR A 55 14.36 9.28 -2.96
C THR A 55 13.54 8.13 -3.57
N GLY A 56 12.42 8.43 -4.25
CA GLY A 56 11.54 7.44 -4.87
C GLY A 56 12.13 6.77 -6.12
N GLU A 57 13.13 7.36 -6.79
CA GLU A 57 13.75 6.77 -7.99
C GLU A 57 14.32 5.36 -7.74
N ALA A 58 14.85 5.12 -6.54
CA ALA A 58 15.40 3.82 -6.14
C ALA A 58 14.33 2.71 -6.08
N LEU A 59 13.05 3.07 -5.98
CA LEU A 59 11.92 2.14 -5.89
C LEU A 59 11.31 1.80 -7.25
N ASP A 60 11.82 2.35 -8.36
CA ASP A 60 11.22 2.17 -9.69
C ASP A 60 11.09 0.69 -10.09
N LEU A 61 12.13 -0.11 -9.81
CA LEU A 61 12.14 -1.55 -10.10
C LEU A 61 11.22 -2.37 -9.19
N GLN A 62 10.84 -1.83 -8.04
CA GLN A 62 9.98 -2.48 -7.04
C GLN A 62 8.52 -1.99 -7.13
N THR A 63 8.25 -1.02 -8.00
CA THR A 63 6.92 -0.41 -8.16
C THR A 63 6.10 -1.21 -9.16
N PHE A 64 4.91 -1.68 -8.74
CA PHE A 64 3.92 -2.20 -9.69
C PHE A 64 3.32 -1.05 -10.50
N LYS A 65 3.56 -1.04 -11.80
CA LYS A 65 3.14 0.03 -12.72
C LYS A 65 1.86 -0.36 -13.46
N LEU A 66 0.93 0.57 -13.58
CA LEU A 66 -0.33 0.41 -14.30
C LEU A 66 -0.67 1.68 -15.10
N VAL A 67 -1.50 1.52 -16.12
CA VAL A 67 -2.00 2.63 -16.94
C VAL A 67 -3.35 3.08 -16.38
N ASP A 68 -3.46 4.37 -16.06
CA ASP A 68 -4.76 5.01 -15.89
C ASP A 68 -5.45 5.09 -17.26
N GLN A 69 -6.52 4.31 -17.44
CA GLN A 69 -7.23 4.21 -18.72
C GLN A 69 -7.96 5.50 -19.10
N LEU A 70 -8.28 6.37 -18.13
CA LEU A 70 -8.99 7.60 -18.43
C LEU A 70 -8.05 8.68 -18.95
N SER A 71 -6.90 8.86 -18.31
CA SER A 71 -5.93 9.90 -18.68
C SER A 71 -4.80 9.42 -19.59
N GLY A 72 -4.59 8.10 -19.70
CA GLY A 72 -3.44 7.50 -20.38
C GLY A 72 -2.13 7.61 -19.61
N ARG A 73 -2.14 8.21 -18.40
CA ARG A 73 -0.93 8.39 -17.59
C ARG A 73 -0.56 7.10 -16.87
N MET A 74 0.73 6.95 -16.58
CA MET A 74 1.22 5.86 -15.74
C MET A 74 1.00 6.16 -14.26
N MET A 75 0.52 5.16 -13.52
CA MET A 75 0.44 5.15 -12.06
C MET A 75 1.28 4.02 -11.50
N GLY A 76 1.71 4.17 -10.25
CA GLY A 76 2.40 3.14 -9.50
C GLY A 76 1.66 2.82 -8.21
N LEU A 77 1.65 1.53 -7.85
CA LEU A 77 1.37 1.12 -6.48
C LEU A 77 2.61 1.44 -5.64
N ARG A 78 2.42 2.25 -4.60
CA ARG A 78 3.46 2.64 -3.65
C ARG A 78 4.21 1.43 -3.10
N ALA A 79 5.54 1.49 -3.16
CA ALA A 79 6.45 0.46 -2.65
C ALA A 79 7.14 0.86 -1.33
N ASP A 80 6.81 2.04 -0.80
CA ASP A 80 7.30 2.59 0.46
C ASP A 80 6.34 2.28 1.64
N THR A 81 6.80 2.55 2.86
CA THR A 81 6.05 2.36 4.13
C THR A 81 5.87 3.68 4.86
#